data_AF-A0A6N7XCD0-F1
#
_entry.id   AF-A0A6N7XCD0-F1
#
_cell.length_a   1.000
_cell.length_b   1.000
_cell.length_c   1.000
_cell.angle_alpha   90.00
_cell.angle_beta   90.00
_cell.angle_gamma   90.00
#
_symmetry.space_group_name_H-M   'P 1'
#
loop_
_entity.id
_entity.type
_entity.pdbx_description
1 polymer ?
#
loop_
_entity_poly.entity_id
_entity_poly.type
_entity_poly.pdbx_seq_one_letter_code
_entity_poly.pdbx_strand_id
1 'polypeptide(L)'
;MSDMAARYRDEMGQVALTKEQRDRMAQAVASAALGTQASGEAPVAAFRPRRRRGLAVAAVAAGIAVAVGLGGYAYASGQLVSVASAFDDVFGGGTAPTNVTDKVGRPVNAVATCNGITISADAIMGDERNYVVVYSIARADGKPLGTVGTDENGTLTLDGHPLSADFDQSVDGATGQGGSAYFYDADPSDNAIQLVTQLTADTNVIGATVNMHLSAINGLDDSTQSETPVATGSWDLKFKLNYEADSVSLKPTGSLTVAGTDASVQSVSVSPVAVSVDYTVDGTEEAPKTSGRWSPKYLDLGDITVTMRDGTTITVPSGACSSHEEDGKTVVEMGAFLNRTIDPSQVASVSFGGVTVTE
;
A
#
# COMPACT_ATOMS: atom_id res chain seq x y z
N MET A 1 15.81 -36.07 30.65
CA MET A 1 15.08 -35.17 29.72
C MET A 1 13.82 -34.54 30.32
N SER A 2 13.35 -34.92 31.52
CA SER A 2 12.15 -34.31 32.14
C SER A 2 12.41 -33.01 32.93
N ASP A 3 13.66 -32.70 33.27
CA ASP A 3 13.99 -31.60 34.20
C ASP A 3 14.30 -30.27 33.47
N MET A 4 14.57 -30.31 32.16
CA MET A 4 14.88 -29.12 31.35
C MET A 4 13.62 -28.36 30.91
N ALA A 5 12.53 -29.08 30.64
CA ALA A 5 11.23 -28.49 30.28
C ALA A 5 10.49 -27.86 31.48
N ALA A 6 10.86 -28.23 32.70
CA ALA A 6 10.35 -27.60 33.92
C ALA A 6 11.08 -26.28 34.21
N ARG A 7 12.41 -26.25 34.06
CA ARG A 7 13.22 -25.04 34.22
C ARG A 7 12.91 -23.98 33.15
N TYR A 8 12.68 -24.40 31.90
CA TYR A 8 12.32 -23.47 30.82
C TYR A 8 10.97 -22.77 31.04
N ARG A 9 10.05 -23.43 31.75
CA ARG A 9 8.73 -22.87 32.08
C ARG A 9 8.78 -21.92 33.27
N ASP A 10 9.72 -22.13 34.19
CA ASP A 10 9.97 -21.28 35.35
C ASP A 10 10.73 -20.00 34.95
N GLU A 11 11.68 -20.11 34.01
CA GLU A 11 12.41 -18.96 33.44
C GLU A 11 11.53 -18.07 32.56
N MET A 12 10.59 -18.64 31.78
CA MET A 12 9.60 -17.86 31.01
C MET A 12 8.49 -17.25 31.89
N GLY A 13 8.34 -17.69 33.15
CA GLY A 13 7.43 -17.09 34.12
C GLY A 13 7.91 -15.76 34.70
N GLN A 14 9.19 -15.43 34.54
CA GLN A 14 9.80 -14.21 35.11
C GLN A 14 9.86 -13.01 34.14
N VAL A 15 9.32 -13.13 32.93
CA VAL A 15 9.19 -12.01 31.97
C VAL A 15 7.73 -11.70 31.66
N ALA A 16 6.80 -12.10 32.53
CA ALA A 16 5.41 -11.69 32.45
C ALA A 16 5.19 -10.40 33.26
N LEU A 17 4.83 -9.31 32.57
CA LEU A 17 4.40 -8.08 33.23
C LEU A 17 3.21 -8.38 34.15
N THR A 18 3.32 -7.99 35.41
CA THR A 18 2.24 -8.09 36.39
C THR A 18 1.00 -7.33 35.90
N LYS A 19 -0.17 -7.67 36.41
CA LYS A 19 -1.42 -7.00 36.02
C LYS A 19 -1.34 -5.49 36.29
N GLU A 20 -0.75 -5.07 37.42
CA GLU A 20 -0.53 -3.65 37.69
C GLU A 20 0.46 -2.99 36.71
N GLN A 21 1.49 -3.69 36.23
CA GLN A 21 2.41 -3.15 35.22
C GLN A 21 1.74 -2.97 33.86
N ARG A 22 0.88 -3.93 33.46
CA ARG A 22 0.06 -3.80 32.24
C ARG A 22 -0.94 -2.66 32.34
N ASP A 23 -1.60 -2.50 33.49
CA ASP A 23 -2.56 -1.42 33.70
C ASP A 23 -1.87 -0.04 33.73
N ARG A 24 -0.66 0.06 34.29
CA ARG A 24 0.15 1.29 34.21
C ARG A 24 0.66 1.59 32.81
N MET A 25 1.03 0.56 32.05
CA MET A 25 1.47 0.72 30.66
C MET A 25 0.30 1.13 29.76
N ALA A 26 -0.88 0.54 29.97
CA ALA A 26 -2.12 0.97 29.30
C ALA A 26 -2.51 2.40 29.67
N GLN A 27 -2.36 2.81 30.93
CA GLN A 27 -2.57 4.21 31.34
C GLN A 27 -1.51 5.16 30.76
N ALA A 28 -0.25 4.75 30.67
CA ALA A 28 0.83 5.54 30.07
C ALA A 28 0.61 5.73 28.56
N VAL A 29 0.14 4.69 27.86
CA VAL A 29 -0.25 4.75 26.44
C VAL A 29 -1.49 5.62 26.25
N ALA A 30 -2.51 5.50 27.11
CA ALA A 30 -3.71 6.34 27.06
C ALA A 30 -3.40 7.83 27.36
N SER A 31 -2.45 8.11 28.27
CA SER A 31 -2.04 9.48 28.58
C SER A 31 -1.07 10.07 27.55
N ALA A 32 -0.28 9.23 26.86
CA ALA A 32 0.48 9.64 25.68
C ALA A 32 -0.43 9.94 24.47
N ALA A 33 -1.50 9.16 24.27
CA ALA A 33 -2.53 9.40 23.25
C ALA A 33 -3.37 10.67 23.53
N LEU A 34 -3.43 11.10 24.78
CA LEU A 34 -4.10 12.34 25.21
C LEU A 34 -3.14 13.54 25.37
N GLY A 35 -1.90 13.42 24.87
CA GLY A 35 -0.85 14.43 25.03
C GLY A 35 -1.23 15.82 24.52
N THR A 36 -1.83 16.63 25.37
CA THR A 36 -1.76 18.10 25.28
C THR A 36 -0.65 18.56 26.20
N GLN A 37 0.37 19.16 25.60
CA GLN A 37 1.43 19.87 26.30
C GLN A 37 0.83 20.87 27.28
N ALA A 38 1.19 20.72 28.55
CA ALA A 38 1.13 21.81 29.51
C ALA A 38 2.11 22.88 29.05
N SER A 39 1.60 23.99 28.54
CA SER A 39 2.32 25.25 28.45
C SER A 39 1.29 26.33 28.71
N GLY A 40 1.35 26.90 29.91
CA GLY A 40 0.47 27.97 30.32
C GLY A 40 0.85 29.26 29.62
N GLU A 41 -0.14 29.93 29.06
CA GLU A 41 -0.25 31.38 29.09
C GLU A 41 -1.69 31.78 28.72
N ALA A 42 -2.33 32.52 29.61
CA ALA A 42 -3.57 33.23 29.33
C ALA A 42 -3.25 34.48 28.46
N PRO A 43 -4.22 35.04 27.71
CA PRO A 43 -5.16 35.92 28.40
C PRO A 43 -6.62 35.82 27.94
N VAL A 44 -7.42 36.37 28.85
CA VAL A 44 -8.86 36.59 28.89
C VAL A 44 -9.30 37.60 27.83
N ALA A 45 -10.38 37.30 27.09
CA ALA A 45 -11.38 38.32 26.72
C ALA A 45 -12.71 37.67 26.31
N ALA A 46 -13.75 38.06 27.03
CA ALA A 46 -15.10 37.55 26.94
C ALA A 46 -15.90 38.19 25.80
N PHE A 47 -16.79 37.42 25.16
CA PHE A 47 -18.07 37.95 24.69
C PHE A 47 -19.17 36.89 24.87
N ARG A 48 -20.23 37.28 25.57
CA ARG A 48 -21.44 36.50 25.88
C ARG A 48 -22.66 37.24 25.25
N PRO A 49 -23.88 36.67 25.24
CA PRO A 49 -24.51 36.07 24.07
C PRO A 49 -25.75 36.84 23.59
N ARG A 50 -26.35 36.46 22.45
CA ARG A 50 -27.73 36.85 22.14
C ARG A 50 -28.57 35.66 21.67
N ARG A 51 -29.44 35.20 22.58
CA ARG A 51 -30.56 34.27 22.32
C ARG A 51 -31.57 34.89 21.35
N ARG A 52 -32.07 34.10 20.40
CA ARG A 52 -33.48 34.09 20.00
C ARG A 52 -33.94 32.64 19.77
N ARG A 53 -35.03 32.27 20.44
CA ARG A 53 -35.76 31.01 20.28
C ARG A 53 -36.73 31.14 19.10
N GLY A 54 -36.86 30.09 18.31
CA GLY A 54 -37.90 29.89 17.29
C GLY A 54 -38.01 28.39 17.00
N LEU A 55 -39.24 27.89 16.93
CA LEU A 55 -39.64 26.50 17.10
C LEU A 55 -39.31 25.55 15.92
N ALA A 56 -39.33 24.26 16.29
CA ALA A 56 -39.07 23.07 15.51
C ALA A 56 -39.97 22.86 14.27
N VAL A 57 -39.37 22.28 13.22
CA VAL A 57 -40.02 21.33 12.31
C VAL A 57 -39.06 20.14 12.16
N ALA A 58 -39.58 18.95 12.45
CA ALA A 58 -38.86 17.70 12.40
C ALA A 58 -38.59 17.29 10.95
N ALA A 59 -37.32 17.03 10.62
CA ALA A 59 -36.91 16.17 9.53
C ALA A 59 -35.93 15.16 10.15
N VAL A 60 -36.33 13.89 10.18
CA VAL A 60 -35.44 12.80 10.59
C VAL A 60 -34.42 12.61 9.46
N ALA A 61 -33.31 13.32 9.57
CA ALA A 61 -32.07 12.94 8.91
C ALA A 61 -31.24 12.22 9.96
N ALA A 62 -31.11 10.90 9.83
CA ALA A 62 -30.12 10.13 10.58
C ALA A 62 -28.73 10.47 10.00
N GLY A 63 -28.22 11.66 10.34
CA GLY A 63 -26.84 12.05 10.10
C GLY A 63 -25.97 11.44 11.18
N ILE A 64 -25.20 10.41 10.83
CA ILE A 64 -24.06 10.01 11.65
C ILE A 64 -23.05 11.16 11.55
N ALA A 65 -22.88 11.87 12.66
CA ALA A 65 -21.86 12.90 12.79
C ALA A 65 -20.49 12.22 12.81
N VAL A 66 -19.82 12.17 11.67
CA VAL A 66 -18.41 11.81 11.56
C VAL A 66 -17.61 12.94 12.20
N ALA A 67 -16.94 12.64 13.30
CA ALA A 67 -16.10 13.60 14.01
C ALA A 67 -14.88 13.93 13.14
N VAL A 68 -14.88 15.15 12.60
CA VAL A 68 -13.73 15.75 11.92
C VAL A 68 -12.72 16.19 12.98
N GLY A 69 -11.56 15.53 12.98
CA GLY A 69 -10.40 15.93 13.76
C GLY A 69 -9.16 15.20 13.28
N LEU A 70 -8.33 15.88 12.47
CA LEU A 70 -6.95 15.54 12.12
C LEU A 70 -6.66 14.02 11.89
N GLY A 71 -6.98 13.54 10.70
CA GLY A 71 -6.25 12.40 10.09
C GLY A 71 -6.55 10.98 10.59
N GLY A 72 -7.71 10.74 11.20
CA GLY A 72 -8.15 9.37 11.50
C GLY A 72 -9.67 9.28 11.62
N TYR A 73 -10.30 8.49 10.76
CA TYR A 73 -11.71 8.14 10.92
C TYR A 73 -11.80 7.07 12.01
N ALA A 74 -12.25 7.44 13.20
CA ALA A 74 -12.64 6.44 14.20
C ALA A 74 -13.91 5.76 13.71
N TYR A 75 -13.76 4.65 12.98
CA TYR A 75 -14.85 3.72 12.75
C TYR A 75 -15.37 3.29 14.11
N ALA A 76 -16.69 3.24 14.26
CA ALA A 76 -17.33 2.84 15.50
C ALA A 76 -17.19 1.32 15.74
N SER A 77 -15.96 0.76 15.72
CA SER A 77 -15.55 -0.49 16.39
C SER A 77 -14.16 -1.04 16.00
N GLY A 78 -13.44 -0.54 14.99
CA GLY A 78 -12.16 -1.13 14.54
C GLY A 78 -10.98 -0.18 14.75
N GLN A 79 -9.88 -0.65 15.33
CA GLN A 79 -8.64 0.12 15.41
C GLN A 79 -8.21 0.49 13.99
N LEU A 80 -7.92 1.77 13.75
CA LEU A 80 -7.19 2.15 12.54
C LEU A 80 -5.88 1.37 12.56
N VAL A 81 -5.65 0.52 11.55
CA VAL A 81 -4.31 -0.02 11.29
C VAL A 81 -3.41 1.21 11.25
N SER A 82 -2.41 1.24 12.13
CA SER A 82 -1.49 2.37 12.14
C SER A 82 -0.82 2.40 10.76
N VAL A 83 -0.68 3.57 10.18
CA VAL A 83 -0.16 3.74 8.81
C VAL A 83 1.21 3.09 8.62
N ALA A 84 2.00 3.01 9.70
CA ALA A 84 3.25 2.26 9.77
C ALA A 84 3.01 0.75 9.68
N SER A 85 2.13 0.21 10.54
CA SER A 85 1.80 -1.22 10.56
C SER A 85 1.15 -1.68 9.25
N ALA A 86 0.36 -0.83 8.59
CA ALA A 86 -0.20 -1.16 7.28
C ALA A 86 0.91 -1.51 6.27
N PHE A 87 2.01 -0.76 6.27
CA PHE A 87 3.13 -1.07 5.38
C PHE A 87 4.02 -2.20 5.91
N ASP A 88 4.17 -2.36 7.22
CA ASP A 88 4.83 -3.55 7.79
C ASP A 88 4.12 -4.84 7.33
N ASP A 89 2.79 -4.85 7.36
CA ASP A 89 1.96 -6.01 7.04
C ASP A 89 1.92 -6.29 5.53
N VAL A 90 1.75 -5.25 4.70
CA VAL A 90 1.78 -5.32 3.21
C VAL A 90 3.04 -5.99 2.69
N PHE A 91 4.14 -5.85 3.42
CA PHE A 91 5.50 -6.15 2.98
C PHE A 91 6.19 -7.23 3.83
N GLY A 92 5.40 -8.15 4.39
CA GLY A 92 5.90 -9.39 4.99
C GLY A 92 6.18 -9.32 6.50
N GLY A 93 5.54 -8.41 7.23
CA GLY A 93 5.54 -8.32 8.69
C GLY A 93 6.86 -7.84 9.32
N GLY A 94 7.83 -7.42 8.50
CA GLY A 94 9.05 -6.79 8.97
C GLY A 94 8.79 -5.32 9.26
N THR A 95 9.22 -4.82 10.43
CA THR A 95 9.10 -3.40 10.76
C THR A 95 9.84 -2.56 9.73
N ALA A 96 9.10 -1.69 9.04
CA ALA A 96 9.66 -0.74 8.10
C ALA A 96 10.68 0.16 8.82
N PRO A 97 11.78 0.55 8.15
CA PRO A 97 12.74 1.48 8.71
C PRO A 97 12.05 2.79 9.14
N THR A 98 12.40 3.34 10.31
CA THR A 98 11.71 4.52 10.87
C THR A 98 11.73 5.72 9.93
N ASN A 99 12.83 5.92 9.18
CA ASN A 99 12.95 6.98 8.18
C ASN A 99 11.99 6.83 6.99
N VAL A 100 11.45 5.63 6.77
CA VAL A 100 10.46 5.33 5.74
C VAL A 100 9.05 5.51 6.29
N THR A 101 8.81 5.08 7.53
CA THR A 101 7.51 5.24 8.21
C THR A 101 7.02 6.69 8.24
N ASP A 102 7.95 7.64 8.43
CA ASP A 102 7.62 9.07 8.48
C ASP A 102 7.20 9.65 7.12
N LYS A 103 7.51 8.94 6.02
CA LYS A 103 7.21 9.37 4.64
C LYS A 103 5.88 8.84 4.11
N VAL A 104 5.20 8.00 4.89
CA VAL A 104 3.90 7.46 4.51
C VAL A 104 2.85 8.58 4.51
N GLY A 105 2.22 8.78 3.37
CA GLY A 105 1.12 9.72 3.21
C GLY A 105 -0.19 9.17 3.78
N ARG A 106 -1.07 10.09 4.15
CA ARG A 106 -2.40 9.80 4.72
C ARG A 106 -3.47 10.47 3.85
N PRO A 107 -4.19 9.72 3.02
CA PRO A 107 -5.26 10.28 2.20
C PRO A 107 -6.31 10.97 3.07
N VAL A 108 -6.72 12.18 2.66
CA VAL A 108 -7.74 12.97 3.37
C VAL A 108 -9.07 12.84 2.64
N ASN A 109 -10.14 12.55 3.37
CA ASN A 109 -11.50 12.36 2.82
C ASN A 109 -11.59 11.25 1.76
N ALA A 110 -10.72 10.25 1.83
CA ALA A 110 -10.66 9.12 0.91
C ALA A 110 -11.53 7.97 1.43
N VAL A 111 -12.85 8.16 1.51
CA VAL A 111 -13.78 7.15 2.04
C VAL A 111 -15.09 7.15 1.26
N ALA A 112 -15.64 5.96 1.00
CA ALA A 112 -16.94 5.77 0.39
C ALA A 112 -17.70 4.65 1.09
N THR A 113 -19.01 4.81 1.26
CA THR A 113 -19.89 3.78 1.84
C THR A 113 -21.06 3.51 0.90
N CYS A 114 -21.28 2.25 0.56
CA CYS A 114 -22.37 1.78 -0.29
C CYS A 114 -22.79 0.37 0.15
N ASN A 115 -24.09 0.08 0.13
CA ASN A 115 -24.65 -1.23 0.49
C ASN A 115 -24.13 -1.83 1.82
N GLY A 116 -23.85 -0.98 2.81
CA GLY A 116 -23.36 -1.42 4.12
C GLY A 116 -21.88 -1.81 4.16
N ILE A 117 -21.12 -1.61 3.08
CA ILE A 117 -19.65 -1.69 3.07
C ILE A 117 -19.06 -0.29 2.97
N THR A 118 -18.01 -0.06 3.75
CA THR A 118 -17.19 1.15 3.68
C THR A 118 -15.81 0.79 3.19
N ILE A 119 -15.30 1.58 2.24
CA ILE A 119 -13.96 1.49 1.71
C ILE A 119 -13.25 2.81 2.00
N SER A 120 -12.06 2.76 2.58
CA SER A 120 -11.18 3.93 2.75
C SER A 120 -9.79 3.67 2.23
N ALA A 121 -9.13 4.72 1.73
CA ALA A 121 -7.69 4.69 1.47
C ALA A 121 -6.96 5.20 2.71
N ASP A 122 -6.16 4.34 3.33
CA ASP A 122 -5.63 4.59 4.67
C ASP A 122 -4.16 4.97 4.66
N ALA A 123 -3.40 4.42 3.71
CA ALA A 123 -1.96 4.63 3.62
C ALA A 123 -1.50 4.69 2.15
N ILE A 124 -0.57 5.60 1.87
CA ILE A 124 0.07 5.74 0.56
C ILE A 124 1.58 5.90 0.68
N MET A 125 2.34 5.25 -0.19
CA MET A 125 3.80 5.39 -0.27
C MET A 125 4.23 5.18 -1.71
N GLY A 126 5.33 5.82 -2.13
CA GLY A 126 5.85 5.62 -3.47
C GLY A 126 7.06 6.47 -3.77
N ASP A 127 7.43 6.45 -5.03
CA ASP A 127 8.34 7.39 -5.68
C ASP A 127 7.59 8.23 -6.72
N GLU A 128 8.29 8.80 -7.68
CA GLU A 128 7.70 9.66 -8.70
C GLU A 128 6.75 8.90 -9.64
N ARG A 129 6.94 7.61 -9.89
CA ARG A 129 6.15 6.84 -10.87
C ARG A 129 5.47 5.61 -10.26
N ASN A 130 6.08 5.00 -9.25
CA ASN A 130 5.57 3.82 -8.56
C ASN A 130 4.92 4.23 -7.26
N TYR A 131 3.70 3.77 -7.03
CA TYR A 131 2.99 4.07 -5.80
C TYR A 131 2.15 2.88 -5.34
N VAL A 132 2.01 2.79 -4.02
CA VAL A 132 1.22 1.80 -3.33
C VAL A 132 0.10 2.51 -2.57
N VAL A 133 -1.12 2.00 -2.69
CA VAL A 133 -2.26 2.43 -1.88
C VAL A 133 -2.77 1.24 -1.09
N VAL A 134 -2.93 1.42 0.21
CA VAL A 134 -3.61 0.46 1.08
C VAL A 134 -5.01 0.97 1.36
N TYR A 135 -5.99 0.19 0.95
CA TYR A 135 -7.40 0.42 1.24
C TYR A 135 -7.87 -0.52 2.35
N SER A 136 -8.71 -0.05 3.26
CA SER A 136 -9.49 -0.90 4.16
C SER A 136 -10.91 -1.06 3.66
N ILE A 137 -11.46 -2.25 3.83
CA ILE A 137 -12.80 -2.65 3.44
C ILE A 137 -13.46 -3.24 4.68
N ALA A 138 -14.49 -2.57 5.18
CA ALA A 138 -15.18 -2.98 6.39
C ALA A 138 -16.69 -2.85 6.25
N ARG A 139 -17.43 -3.73 6.92
CA ARG A 139 -18.88 -3.55 7.03
C ARG A 139 -19.23 -2.41 7.98
N ALA A 140 -20.19 -1.59 7.58
CA ALA A 140 -20.72 -0.49 8.38
C ALA A 140 -21.44 -0.97 9.66
N ASP A 141 -21.88 -2.23 9.70
CA ASP A 141 -22.51 -2.83 10.88
C ASP A 141 -21.52 -3.47 11.86
N GLY A 142 -20.21 -3.33 11.63
CA GLY A 142 -19.16 -3.83 12.51
C GLY A 142 -18.94 -5.34 12.46
N LYS A 143 -19.68 -6.07 11.62
CA LYS A 143 -19.51 -7.52 11.47
C LYS A 143 -18.39 -7.85 10.49
N PRO A 144 -17.79 -9.04 10.58
CA PRO A 144 -16.87 -9.53 9.55
C PRO A 144 -17.55 -9.65 8.18
N LEU A 145 -16.77 -9.44 7.12
CA LEU A 145 -17.19 -9.67 5.73
C LEU A 145 -17.53 -11.16 5.49
N GLY A 146 -16.80 -12.05 6.15
CA GLY A 146 -16.92 -13.50 6.08
C GLY A 146 -15.84 -14.13 6.96
N THR A 147 -15.59 -15.42 6.78
CA THR A 147 -14.54 -16.15 7.51
C THR A 147 -13.21 -15.95 6.80
N VAL A 148 -12.29 -15.18 7.40
CA VAL A 148 -10.96 -14.99 6.83
C VAL A 148 -10.11 -16.25 7.00
N GLY A 149 -9.37 -16.60 5.94
CA GLY A 149 -8.34 -17.64 5.97
C GLY A 149 -7.28 -17.38 4.89
N THR A 150 -6.36 -18.32 4.72
CA THR A 150 -5.35 -18.27 3.65
C THR A 150 -5.29 -19.61 2.92
N ASP A 151 -5.07 -19.59 1.61
CA ASP A 151 -4.83 -20.80 0.83
C ASP A 151 -3.40 -21.35 1.02
N GLU A 152 -3.06 -22.41 0.28
CA GLU A 152 -1.73 -23.05 0.33
C GLU A 152 -0.59 -22.14 -0.14
N ASN A 153 -0.90 -21.11 -0.94
CA ASN A 153 0.05 -20.13 -1.47
C ASN A 153 0.17 -18.88 -0.58
N GLY A 154 -0.62 -18.80 0.49
CA GLY A 154 -0.69 -17.62 1.36
C GLY A 154 -1.61 -16.51 0.84
N THR A 155 -2.43 -16.77 -0.19
CA THR A 155 -3.43 -15.83 -0.69
C THR A 155 -4.56 -15.70 0.32
N LEU A 156 -5.01 -14.47 0.60
CA LEU A 156 -6.19 -14.25 1.43
C LEU A 156 -7.42 -14.90 0.81
N THR A 157 -8.19 -15.60 1.65
CA THR A 157 -9.47 -16.20 1.28
C THR A 157 -10.57 -15.69 2.22
N LEU A 158 -11.78 -15.59 1.68
CA LEU A 158 -13.00 -15.34 2.44
C LEU A 158 -13.95 -16.51 2.25
N ASP A 159 -14.38 -17.12 3.35
CA ASP A 159 -15.21 -18.32 3.36
C ASP A 159 -14.62 -19.47 2.52
N GLY A 160 -13.28 -19.55 2.47
CA GLY A 160 -12.53 -20.56 1.73
C GLY A 160 -12.28 -20.25 0.25
N HIS A 161 -12.62 -19.05 -0.21
CA HIS A 161 -12.46 -18.63 -1.61
C HIS A 161 -11.48 -17.46 -1.72
N PRO A 162 -10.47 -17.50 -2.61
CA PRO A 162 -9.64 -16.35 -2.93
C PRO A 162 -10.48 -15.16 -3.38
N LEU A 163 -9.98 -13.93 -3.20
CA LEU A 163 -10.72 -12.72 -3.54
C LEU A 163 -10.23 -12.05 -4.83
N SER A 164 -11.17 -11.47 -5.59
CA SER A 164 -10.92 -10.50 -6.64
C SER A 164 -11.70 -9.20 -6.39
N ALA A 165 -11.25 -8.10 -6.99
CA ALA A 165 -11.92 -6.81 -6.97
C ALA A 165 -12.17 -6.33 -8.39
N ASP A 166 -13.40 -5.90 -8.66
CA ASP A 166 -13.72 -5.15 -9.88
C ASP A 166 -13.54 -3.67 -9.58
N PHE A 167 -12.47 -3.08 -10.09
CA PHE A 167 -12.18 -1.67 -9.91
C PHE A 167 -11.49 -1.03 -11.11
N ASP A 168 -11.61 0.29 -11.20
CA ASP A 168 -10.82 1.17 -12.06
C ASP A 168 -10.15 2.21 -11.15
N GLN A 169 -8.81 2.26 -11.19
CA GLN A 169 -8.04 3.26 -10.48
C GLN A 169 -7.24 4.04 -11.53
N SER A 170 -7.34 5.36 -11.52
CA SER A 170 -6.57 6.26 -12.39
C SER A 170 -5.93 7.40 -11.61
N VAL A 171 -4.86 7.97 -12.15
CA VAL A 171 -4.22 9.15 -11.59
C VAL A 171 -4.24 10.30 -12.60
N ASP A 172 -4.65 11.49 -12.16
CA ASP A 172 -4.74 12.66 -13.02
C ASP A 172 -3.39 12.96 -13.67
N GLY A 173 -3.37 13.04 -15.01
CA GLY A 173 -2.18 13.36 -15.80
C GLY A 173 -1.46 12.15 -16.39
N ALA A 174 -1.67 10.94 -15.87
CA ALA A 174 -1.14 9.72 -16.48
C ALA A 174 -1.96 9.34 -17.72
N THR A 175 -1.28 8.85 -18.75
CA THR A 175 -1.93 8.28 -19.96
C THR A 175 -1.83 6.77 -20.03
N GLY A 176 -0.94 6.18 -19.22
CA GLY A 176 -0.76 4.76 -19.04
C GLY A 176 -0.37 4.45 -17.61
N GLN A 177 -0.91 3.35 -17.10
CA GLN A 177 -0.54 2.80 -15.80
C GLN A 177 -0.69 1.28 -15.84
N GLY A 178 0.10 0.59 -15.03
CA GLY A 178 0.02 -0.86 -14.89
C GLY A 178 0.53 -1.29 -13.53
N GLY A 179 0.20 -2.51 -13.14
CA GLY A 179 0.64 -3.07 -11.86
C GLY A 179 -0.28 -4.18 -11.38
N SER A 180 -0.40 -4.31 -10.07
CA SER A 180 -1.11 -5.41 -9.42
C SER A 180 -2.02 -4.92 -8.30
N ALA A 181 -2.92 -5.79 -7.88
CA ALA A 181 -3.68 -5.63 -6.67
C ALA A 181 -3.84 -6.97 -5.96
N TYR A 182 -3.89 -6.95 -4.64
CA TYR A 182 -4.09 -8.15 -3.83
C TYR A 182 -4.76 -7.81 -2.50
N PHE A 183 -5.39 -8.82 -1.91
CA PHE A 183 -6.00 -8.71 -0.59
C PHE A 183 -5.10 -9.29 0.49
N TYR A 184 -5.18 -8.71 1.67
CA TYR A 184 -4.64 -9.28 2.90
C TYR A 184 -5.49 -8.86 4.10
N ASP A 185 -5.21 -9.41 5.27
CA ASP A 185 -5.86 -9.05 6.51
C ASP A 185 -4.78 -8.72 7.56
N ALA A 186 -4.70 -7.46 7.95
CA ALA A 186 -3.73 -6.94 8.91
C ALA A 186 -4.02 -7.45 10.34
N ASP A 187 -5.30 -7.52 10.72
CA ASP A 187 -5.74 -7.93 12.05
C ASP A 187 -6.96 -8.86 11.95
N PRO A 188 -6.74 -10.18 11.95
CA PRO A 188 -7.83 -11.17 11.88
C PRO A 188 -8.84 -11.11 13.03
N SER A 189 -8.59 -10.31 14.06
CA SER A 189 -9.52 -10.08 15.16
C SER A 189 -10.48 -8.90 14.93
N ASP A 190 -10.22 -8.08 13.92
CA ASP A 190 -11.07 -6.95 13.55
C ASP A 190 -12.14 -7.36 12.51
N ASN A 191 -12.82 -6.38 11.94
CA ASN A 191 -13.91 -6.60 10.99
C ASN A 191 -13.61 -6.03 9.58
N ALA A 192 -12.34 -5.78 9.29
CA ALA A 192 -11.85 -5.22 8.05
C ALA A 192 -10.91 -6.21 7.34
N ILE A 193 -10.84 -6.09 6.03
CA ILE A 193 -9.74 -6.64 5.24
C ILE A 193 -9.15 -5.51 4.41
N GLN A 194 -7.94 -5.70 3.91
CA GLN A 194 -7.28 -4.70 3.09
C GLN A 194 -7.18 -5.12 1.63
N LEU A 195 -7.25 -4.12 0.75
CA LEU A 195 -6.90 -4.22 -0.65
C LEU A 195 -5.68 -3.33 -0.89
N VAL A 196 -4.63 -3.89 -1.46
CA VAL A 196 -3.42 -3.17 -1.85
C VAL A 196 -3.46 -2.99 -3.36
N THR A 197 -3.22 -1.77 -3.84
CA THR A 197 -2.88 -1.55 -5.24
C THR A 197 -1.43 -1.09 -5.33
N GLN A 198 -0.68 -1.67 -6.26
CA GLN A 198 0.70 -1.33 -6.57
C GLN A 198 0.73 -0.94 -8.04
N LEU A 199 0.91 0.35 -8.35
CA LEU A 199 0.81 0.86 -9.71
C LEU A 199 2.03 1.69 -10.11
N THR A 200 2.47 1.49 -11.34
CA THR A 200 3.47 2.29 -12.04
C THR A 200 2.75 3.14 -13.08
N ALA A 201 3.01 4.44 -13.09
CA ALA A 201 2.49 5.39 -14.08
C ALA A 201 3.59 5.92 -15.01
N ASP A 202 3.17 6.39 -16.18
CA ASP A 202 4.03 7.02 -17.20
C ASP A 202 4.35 8.50 -16.92
N THR A 203 4.09 8.98 -15.71
CA THR A 203 4.28 10.39 -15.33
C THR A 203 4.60 10.53 -13.85
N ASN A 204 5.02 11.73 -13.43
CA ASN A 204 5.21 12.04 -12.02
C ASN A 204 3.86 12.15 -11.31
N VAL A 205 3.62 11.30 -10.31
CA VAL A 205 2.34 11.18 -9.61
C VAL A 205 2.29 11.91 -8.26
N ILE A 206 3.39 12.52 -7.81
CA ILE A 206 3.45 13.17 -6.50
C ILE A 206 2.49 14.36 -6.45
N GLY A 207 1.57 14.33 -5.49
CA GLY A 207 0.52 15.34 -5.32
C GLY A 207 -0.59 15.28 -6.37
N ALA A 208 -0.52 14.36 -7.34
CA ALA A 208 -1.57 14.09 -8.31
C ALA A 208 -2.79 13.46 -7.63
N THR A 209 -3.94 13.53 -8.29
CA THR A 209 -5.19 13.02 -7.74
C THR A 209 -5.47 11.62 -8.28
N VAL A 210 -5.68 10.66 -7.37
CA VAL A 210 -6.23 9.35 -7.70
C VAL A 210 -7.75 9.44 -7.75
N ASN A 211 -8.33 8.82 -8.77
CA ASN A 211 -9.75 8.53 -8.89
C ASN A 211 -9.90 7.01 -8.88
N MET A 212 -10.51 6.46 -7.84
CA MET A 212 -10.74 5.03 -7.65
C MET A 212 -12.24 4.77 -7.68
N HIS A 213 -12.69 3.87 -8.55
CA HIS A 213 -14.04 3.34 -8.59
C HIS A 213 -13.97 1.83 -8.38
N LEU A 214 -14.56 1.35 -7.29
CA LEU A 214 -14.74 -0.08 -7.04
C LEU A 214 -16.23 -0.42 -7.19
N SER A 215 -16.54 -1.47 -7.94
CA SER A 215 -17.92 -1.92 -8.20
C SER A 215 -18.27 -3.25 -7.54
N ALA A 216 -17.29 -4.12 -7.33
CA ALA A 216 -17.52 -5.40 -6.67
C ALA A 216 -16.26 -5.96 -5.99
N ILE A 217 -16.51 -6.79 -4.99
CA ILE A 217 -15.55 -7.72 -4.40
C ILE A 217 -16.16 -9.10 -4.61
N ASN A 218 -15.39 -10.01 -5.20
CA ASN A 218 -15.86 -11.33 -5.57
C ASN A 218 -15.00 -12.40 -4.89
N GLY A 219 -15.63 -13.51 -4.52
CA GLY A 219 -14.97 -14.76 -4.17
C GLY A 219 -14.78 -15.60 -5.43
N LEU A 220 -13.59 -16.16 -5.59
CA LEU A 220 -13.21 -16.99 -6.72
C LEU A 220 -13.39 -18.47 -6.36
N ASP A 221 -14.03 -19.20 -7.26
CA ASP A 221 -13.99 -20.66 -7.25
C ASP A 221 -12.93 -21.13 -8.24
N ASP A 222 -11.76 -21.51 -7.73
CA ASP A 222 -10.63 -21.97 -8.54
C ASP A 222 -10.98 -23.17 -9.44
N SER A 223 -11.93 -24.01 -9.01
CA SER A 223 -12.30 -25.22 -9.77
C SER A 223 -13.17 -24.92 -10.99
N THR A 224 -13.99 -23.87 -10.92
CA THR A 224 -14.92 -23.48 -11.98
C THR A 224 -14.51 -22.19 -12.70
N GLN A 225 -13.51 -21.48 -12.16
CA GLN A 225 -13.11 -20.13 -12.58
C GLN A 225 -14.30 -19.16 -12.58
N SER A 226 -15.26 -19.39 -11.69
CA SER A 226 -16.45 -18.55 -11.54
C SER A 226 -16.30 -17.57 -10.37
N GLU A 227 -16.93 -16.42 -10.52
CA GLU A 227 -16.93 -15.36 -9.51
C GLU A 227 -18.29 -15.34 -8.80
N THR A 228 -18.26 -15.34 -7.47
CA THR A 228 -19.44 -15.12 -6.63
C THR A 228 -19.31 -13.79 -5.90
N PRO A 229 -20.24 -12.84 -6.07
CA PRO A 229 -20.14 -11.56 -5.41
C PRO A 229 -20.19 -11.67 -3.89
N VAL A 230 -19.15 -11.17 -3.22
CA VAL A 230 -19.09 -10.96 -1.77
C VAL A 230 -19.77 -9.64 -1.41
N ALA A 231 -19.46 -8.59 -2.17
CA ALA A 231 -20.07 -7.28 -2.04
C ALA A 231 -20.19 -6.62 -3.41
N THR A 232 -21.32 -5.98 -3.68
CA THR A 232 -21.54 -5.17 -4.89
C THR A 232 -22.00 -3.77 -4.50
N GLY A 233 -21.57 -2.77 -5.26
CA GLY A 233 -21.84 -1.38 -4.94
C GLY A 233 -21.19 -0.42 -5.91
N SER A 234 -21.12 0.84 -5.50
CA SER A 234 -20.39 1.91 -6.19
C SER A 234 -19.64 2.66 -5.11
N TRP A 235 -18.33 2.43 -5.02
CA TRP A 235 -17.46 3.08 -4.07
C TRP A 235 -16.47 3.95 -4.84
N ASP A 236 -16.75 5.25 -4.85
CA ASP A 236 -15.96 6.26 -5.54
C ASP A 236 -15.10 7.01 -4.53
N LEU A 237 -13.78 6.86 -4.63
CA LEU A 237 -12.80 7.55 -3.81
C LEU A 237 -11.99 8.52 -4.68
N LYS A 238 -11.75 9.71 -4.14
CA LYS A 238 -10.92 10.73 -4.79
C LYS A 238 -9.98 11.36 -3.77
N PHE A 239 -8.68 11.20 -3.96
CA PHE A 239 -7.68 11.66 -3.00
C PHE A 239 -6.34 11.96 -3.68
N LYS A 240 -5.47 12.71 -3.00
CA LYS A 240 -4.15 13.06 -3.52
C LYS A 240 -3.07 12.09 -3.05
N LEU A 241 -2.11 11.82 -3.92
CA LEU A 241 -0.87 11.12 -3.59
C LEU A 241 0.12 12.06 -2.88
N ASN A 242 -0.24 12.45 -1.65
CA ASN A 242 0.58 13.32 -0.81
C ASN A 242 1.48 12.48 0.11
N TYR A 243 2.54 11.92 -0.45
CA TYR A 243 3.66 11.31 0.29
C TYR A 243 4.97 12.03 -0.07
N GLU A 244 6.02 11.81 0.72
CA GLU A 244 7.36 12.26 0.37
C GLU A 244 8.06 11.15 -0.41
N ALA A 245 8.42 11.41 -1.67
CA ALA A 245 9.20 10.45 -2.43
C ALA A 245 10.62 10.34 -1.87
N ASP A 246 11.11 9.10 -1.81
CA ASP A 246 12.47 8.77 -1.40
C ASP A 246 13.03 7.78 -2.40
N SER A 247 14.22 8.07 -2.91
CA SER A 247 14.92 7.12 -3.78
C SER A 247 16.41 7.39 -3.79
N VAL A 248 17.17 6.33 -4.04
CA VAL A 248 18.59 6.42 -4.39
C VAL A 248 18.74 6.17 -5.88
N SER A 249 19.44 7.06 -6.59
CA SER A 249 19.81 6.85 -7.98
C SER A 249 21.13 6.09 -8.07
N LEU A 250 21.17 5.05 -8.90
CA LEU A 250 22.36 4.25 -9.15
C LEU A 250 22.90 4.55 -10.55
N LYS A 251 24.22 4.53 -10.70
CA LYS A 251 24.85 4.80 -11.99
C LYS A 251 24.90 3.53 -12.82
N PRO A 252 24.29 3.52 -14.02
CA PRO A 252 24.40 2.37 -14.90
C PRO A 252 25.84 2.21 -15.39
N THR A 253 26.37 0.98 -15.29
CA THR A 253 27.65 0.59 -15.88
C THR A 253 27.50 -0.71 -16.65
N GLY A 254 27.93 -0.74 -17.90
CA GLY A 254 27.94 -1.95 -18.74
C GLY A 254 26.95 -1.91 -19.90
N SER A 255 26.91 -3.02 -20.64
CA SER A 255 26.00 -3.25 -21.77
C SER A 255 24.87 -4.18 -21.34
N LEU A 256 23.63 -3.81 -21.63
CA LEU A 256 22.45 -4.65 -21.42
C LEU A 256 22.10 -5.37 -22.73
N THR A 257 21.60 -6.60 -22.64
CA THR A 257 20.96 -7.28 -23.76
C THR A 257 19.57 -7.71 -23.32
N VAL A 258 18.54 -7.24 -24.02
CA VAL A 258 17.15 -7.63 -23.78
C VAL A 258 16.71 -8.53 -24.91
N ALA A 259 16.44 -9.78 -24.56
CA ALA A 259 15.96 -10.80 -25.49
C ALA A 259 16.80 -10.96 -26.78
N GLY A 260 18.11 -10.86 -26.63
CA GLY A 260 19.10 -10.98 -27.71
C GLY A 260 19.36 -9.70 -28.51
N THR A 261 18.75 -8.58 -28.14
CA THR A 261 18.99 -7.27 -28.76
C THR A 261 19.75 -6.38 -27.79
N ASP A 262 20.73 -5.64 -28.30
CA ASP A 262 21.52 -4.70 -27.50
C ASP A 262 20.61 -3.61 -26.92
N ALA A 263 20.88 -3.22 -25.68
CA ALA A 263 20.14 -2.20 -24.98
C ALA A 263 21.09 -1.35 -24.12
N SER A 264 20.65 -0.13 -23.84
CA SER A 264 21.34 0.82 -22.97
C SER A 264 20.44 1.18 -21.80
N VAL A 265 20.98 1.22 -20.60
CA VAL A 265 20.27 1.64 -19.39
C VAL A 265 20.47 3.14 -19.20
N GLN A 266 19.38 3.91 -19.09
CA GLN A 266 19.41 5.35 -18.89
C GLN A 266 19.44 5.70 -17.40
N SER A 267 18.59 5.05 -16.61
CA SER A 267 18.44 5.32 -15.18
C SER A 267 18.11 4.06 -14.42
N VAL A 268 18.64 3.96 -13.20
CA VAL A 268 18.18 3.02 -12.20
C VAL A 268 17.96 3.80 -10.91
N SER A 269 16.82 3.61 -10.28
CA SER A 269 16.59 4.11 -8.93
C SER A 269 15.87 3.08 -8.08
N VAL A 270 16.08 3.18 -6.77
CA VAL A 270 15.43 2.31 -5.80
C VAL A 270 14.74 3.18 -4.76
N SER A 271 13.43 3.01 -4.64
CA SER A 271 12.60 3.62 -3.60
C SER A 271 12.30 2.60 -2.51
N PRO A 272 11.64 3.00 -1.39
CA PRO A 272 11.29 2.06 -0.35
C PRO A 272 10.41 0.90 -0.82
N VAL A 273 9.68 1.06 -1.93
CA VAL A 273 8.68 0.09 -2.40
C VAL A 273 8.99 -0.50 -3.77
N ALA A 274 9.88 0.09 -4.57
CA ALA A 274 10.10 -0.35 -5.94
C ALA A 274 11.52 -0.09 -6.46
N VAL A 275 11.92 -0.85 -7.47
CA VAL A 275 13.05 -0.55 -8.36
C VAL A 275 12.49 0.03 -9.66
N SER A 276 12.99 1.19 -10.06
CA SER A 276 12.75 1.75 -11.40
C SER A 276 13.96 1.51 -12.29
N VAL A 277 13.74 0.99 -13.50
CA VAL A 277 14.78 0.87 -14.54
C VAL A 277 14.25 1.45 -15.84
N ASP A 278 14.94 2.46 -16.36
CA ASP A 278 14.69 2.99 -17.69
C ASP A 278 15.78 2.51 -18.63
N TYR A 279 15.37 1.92 -19.75
CA TYR A 279 16.29 1.37 -20.74
C TYR A 279 15.73 1.51 -22.15
N THR A 280 16.65 1.52 -23.11
CA THR A 280 16.33 1.65 -24.53
C THR A 280 16.94 0.46 -25.26
N VAL A 281 16.09 -0.33 -25.91
CA VAL A 281 16.50 -1.46 -26.74
C VAL A 281 16.72 -0.99 -28.17
N ASP A 282 17.84 -1.39 -28.79
CA ASP A 282 18.23 -1.05 -30.16
C ASP A 282 17.46 -1.89 -31.20
N GLY A 283 16.14 -1.77 -31.14
CA GLY A 283 15.19 -2.42 -32.02
C GLY A 283 13.75 -2.08 -31.66
N THR A 284 12.85 -2.28 -32.63
CA THR A 284 11.40 -2.19 -32.47
C THR A 284 10.79 -3.58 -32.53
N GLU A 285 9.82 -3.87 -31.67
CA GLU A 285 8.89 -4.97 -31.91
C GLU A 285 7.54 -4.40 -32.30
N GLU A 286 7.23 -4.44 -33.61
CA GLU A 286 5.88 -4.13 -34.08
C GLU A 286 4.87 -4.99 -33.30
N ALA A 287 3.84 -4.35 -32.72
CA ALA A 287 2.70 -5.06 -32.18
C ALA A 287 2.16 -6.01 -33.27
N PRO A 288 1.87 -7.30 -32.96
CA PRO A 288 1.26 -8.18 -33.94
C PRO A 288 0.00 -7.51 -34.49
N LYS A 289 -0.07 -7.37 -35.83
CA LYS A 289 -1.16 -6.66 -36.54
C LYS A 289 -2.57 -7.15 -36.16
N THR A 290 -2.66 -8.33 -35.59
CA THR A 290 -3.90 -9.00 -35.17
C THR A 290 -4.27 -8.80 -33.69
N SER A 291 -3.30 -8.56 -32.78
CA SER A 291 -3.59 -8.43 -31.35
C SER A 291 -3.62 -6.98 -30.87
N GLY A 292 -2.91 -6.06 -31.54
CA GLY A 292 -2.73 -4.69 -31.07
C GLY A 292 -1.99 -4.57 -29.73
N ARG A 293 -1.55 -5.70 -29.16
CA ARG A 293 -0.75 -5.76 -27.93
C ARG A 293 0.71 -5.75 -28.32
N TRP A 294 1.48 -4.82 -27.78
CA TRP A 294 2.94 -4.83 -27.93
C TRP A 294 3.51 -6.16 -27.45
N SER A 295 4.54 -6.65 -28.15
CA SER A 295 5.18 -7.90 -27.76
C SER A 295 5.95 -7.69 -26.45
N PRO A 296 5.80 -8.60 -25.46
CA PRO A 296 6.39 -8.42 -24.13
C PRO A 296 7.90 -8.66 -24.11
N LYS A 297 8.50 -9.07 -25.22
CA LYS A 297 9.88 -9.57 -25.27
C LYS A 297 10.90 -8.51 -24.84
N TYR A 298 10.67 -7.24 -25.17
CA TYR A 298 11.52 -6.12 -24.74
C TYR A 298 11.15 -5.53 -23.38
N LEU A 299 10.05 -5.98 -22.76
CA LEU A 299 9.55 -5.48 -21.49
C LEU A 299 9.97 -6.34 -20.29
N ASP A 300 10.63 -7.48 -20.54
CA ASP A 300 11.02 -8.42 -19.50
C ASP A 300 12.55 -8.43 -19.29
N LEU A 301 12.97 -7.95 -18.11
CA LEU A 301 14.36 -8.01 -17.64
C LEU A 301 14.69 -9.29 -16.84
N GLY A 302 13.73 -10.18 -16.67
CA GLY A 302 13.80 -11.31 -15.75
C GLY A 302 13.79 -10.84 -14.30
N ASP A 303 14.53 -11.55 -13.44
CA ASP A 303 14.63 -11.20 -12.03
C ASP A 303 15.54 -9.99 -11.80
N ILE A 304 15.10 -9.11 -10.92
CA ILE A 304 15.82 -7.94 -10.43
C ILE A 304 16.22 -8.21 -8.99
N THR A 305 17.51 -8.12 -8.70
CA THR A 305 18.07 -8.33 -7.37
C THR A 305 18.63 -7.04 -6.81
N VAL A 306 18.09 -6.58 -5.68
CA VAL A 306 18.63 -5.48 -4.87
C VAL A 306 19.55 -6.08 -3.81
N THR A 307 20.79 -5.60 -3.75
CA THR A 307 21.75 -5.96 -2.71
C THR A 307 21.88 -4.79 -1.74
N MET A 308 21.65 -5.06 -0.46
CA MET A 308 21.79 -4.10 0.63
C MET A 308 23.25 -4.02 1.11
N ARG A 309 23.64 -2.92 1.77
CA ARG A 309 24.99 -2.70 2.31
C ARG A 309 25.40 -3.70 3.39
N ASP A 310 24.43 -4.31 4.08
CA ASP A 310 24.66 -5.39 5.05
C ASP A 310 24.88 -6.77 4.39
N GLY A 311 24.80 -6.84 3.06
CA GLY A 311 24.96 -8.06 2.27
C GLY A 311 23.68 -8.88 2.07
N THR A 312 22.55 -8.46 2.64
CA THR A 312 21.26 -9.10 2.35
C THR A 312 20.75 -8.74 0.96
N THR A 313 19.93 -9.61 0.37
CA THR A 313 19.40 -9.43 -1.00
C THR A 313 17.88 -9.55 -1.03
N ILE A 314 17.27 -8.85 -1.98
CA ILE A 314 15.85 -8.92 -2.30
C ILE A 314 15.76 -9.18 -3.79
N THR A 315 15.04 -10.21 -4.19
CA THR A 315 14.84 -10.55 -5.60
C THR A 315 13.35 -10.52 -5.91
N VAL A 316 13.00 -9.77 -6.96
CA VAL A 316 11.64 -9.65 -7.48
C VAL A 316 11.67 -9.76 -9.01
N PRO A 317 10.61 -10.25 -9.66
CA PRO A 317 10.53 -10.24 -11.11
C PRO A 317 10.48 -8.80 -11.65
N SER A 318 10.80 -8.64 -12.94
CA SER A 318 10.49 -7.44 -13.71
C SER A 318 9.00 -7.10 -13.57
N GLY A 319 8.69 -5.80 -13.52
CA GLY A 319 7.37 -5.33 -13.14
C GLY A 319 6.60 -4.66 -14.28
N ALA A 320 5.69 -3.76 -13.91
CA ALA A 320 4.89 -3.02 -14.88
C ALA A 320 5.78 -2.11 -15.73
N CYS A 321 5.46 -2.02 -17.03
CA CYS A 321 6.23 -1.24 -18.00
C CYS A 321 5.31 -0.34 -18.83
N SER A 322 5.80 0.87 -19.13
CA SER A 322 5.39 1.66 -20.30
C SER A 322 6.47 1.53 -21.37
N SER A 323 6.06 1.60 -22.64
CA SER A 323 7.01 1.62 -23.75
C SER A 323 6.50 2.42 -24.94
N HIS A 324 7.42 3.01 -25.69
CA HIS A 324 7.13 3.65 -26.96
C HIS A 324 8.29 3.50 -27.94
N GLU A 325 8.01 3.70 -29.23
CA GLU A 325 9.06 3.73 -30.26
C GLU A 325 9.62 5.14 -30.40
N GLU A 326 10.94 5.25 -30.46
CA GLU A 326 11.65 6.48 -30.80
C GLU A 326 12.85 6.12 -31.69
N ASP A 327 12.92 6.72 -32.89
CA ASP A 327 14.04 6.54 -33.83
C ASP A 327 14.45 5.07 -34.12
N GLY A 328 13.47 4.18 -34.26
CA GLY A 328 13.71 2.75 -34.54
C GLY A 328 14.19 1.96 -33.32
N LYS A 329 14.03 2.51 -32.12
CA LYS A 329 14.34 1.90 -30.83
C LYS A 329 13.08 1.80 -29.98
N THR A 330 13.11 0.90 -29.00
CA THR A 330 12.06 0.78 -28.00
C THR A 330 12.56 1.40 -26.70
N VAL A 331 11.94 2.50 -26.28
CA VAL A 331 12.18 3.12 -24.97
C VAL A 331 11.24 2.45 -23.97
N VAL A 332 11.78 1.98 -22.86
CA VAL A 332 11.05 1.28 -21.81
C VAL A 332 11.28 1.96 -20.47
N GLU A 333 10.20 2.19 -19.76
CA GLU A 333 10.20 2.62 -18.36
C GLU A 333 9.54 1.52 -17.55
N MET A 334 10.28 0.94 -16.61
CA MET A 334 9.81 -0.20 -15.83
C MET A 334 9.84 0.13 -14.34
N GLY A 335 8.78 -0.28 -13.64
CA GLY A 335 8.68 -0.30 -12.19
C GLY A 335 8.45 -1.70 -11.65
N ALA A 336 9.35 -2.19 -10.80
CA ALA A 336 9.26 -3.49 -10.15
C ALA A 336 9.07 -3.32 -8.63
N PHE A 337 7.89 -3.67 -8.12
CA PHE A 337 7.58 -3.58 -6.70
C PHE A 337 8.35 -4.62 -5.89
N LEU A 338 8.94 -4.17 -4.78
CA LEU A 338 9.63 -5.02 -3.82
C LEU A 338 8.61 -5.84 -3.03
N ASN A 339 9.01 -7.01 -2.56
CA ASN A 339 8.17 -7.81 -1.65
C ASN A 339 8.30 -7.39 -0.18
N ARG A 340 9.18 -6.42 0.12
CA ARG A 340 9.30 -5.78 1.41
C ARG A 340 9.70 -4.31 1.30
N THR A 341 9.33 -3.49 2.28
CA THR A 341 9.84 -2.12 2.38
C THR A 341 11.32 -2.10 2.75
N ILE A 342 12.08 -1.18 2.17
CA ILE A 342 13.50 -0.97 2.49
C ILE A 342 13.84 0.48 2.76
N ASP A 343 14.99 0.71 3.39
CA ASP A 343 15.65 2.01 3.44
C ASP A 343 16.52 2.18 2.18
N PRO A 344 16.17 3.08 1.23
CA PRO A 344 16.95 3.28 0.01
C PRO A 344 18.41 3.62 0.28
N SER A 345 18.73 4.30 1.39
CA SER A 345 20.10 4.68 1.74
C SER A 345 21.01 3.47 2.03
N GLN A 346 20.42 2.32 2.34
CA GLN A 346 21.10 1.06 2.60
C GLN A 346 21.26 0.21 1.34
N VAL A 347 20.85 0.67 0.16
CA VAL A 347 21.11 -0.05 -1.10
C VAL A 347 22.58 0.08 -1.47
N ALA A 348 23.20 -1.05 -1.83
CA ALA A 348 24.57 -1.11 -2.33
C ALA A 348 24.63 -1.28 -3.85
N SER A 349 23.78 -2.14 -4.39
CA SER A 349 23.73 -2.40 -5.84
C SER A 349 22.38 -2.95 -6.28
N VAL A 350 22.12 -2.90 -7.58
CA VAL A 350 21.01 -3.60 -8.23
C VAL A 350 21.54 -4.39 -9.41
N SER A 351 21.06 -5.62 -9.58
CA SER A 351 21.43 -6.51 -10.69
C SER A 351 20.19 -6.98 -11.46
N PHE A 352 20.25 -6.93 -12.79
CA PHE A 352 19.19 -7.36 -13.70
C PHE A 352 19.77 -7.57 -15.10
N GLY A 353 19.21 -8.47 -15.92
CA GLY A 353 19.64 -8.64 -17.31
C GLY A 353 21.14 -8.86 -17.52
N GLY A 354 21.83 -9.45 -16.54
CA GLY A 354 23.30 -9.64 -16.55
C GLY A 354 24.13 -8.38 -16.24
N VAL A 355 23.49 -7.24 -15.98
CA VAL A 355 24.09 -5.98 -15.57
C VAL A 355 24.07 -5.86 -14.04
N THR A 356 25.04 -5.15 -13.48
CA THR A 356 25.03 -4.72 -12.07
C THR A 356 25.36 -3.24 -12.00
N VAL A 357 24.54 -2.49 -11.28
CA VAL A 357 24.66 -1.04 -11.09
C VAL A 357 24.91 -0.73 -9.62
N THR A 358 25.71 0.30 -9.35
CA THR A 358 26.08 0.74 -8.00
C THR A 358 25.96 2.26 -7.91
N GLU A 359 26.06 2.82 -6.70
CA GLU A 359 26.16 4.29 -6.52
C GLU A 359 27.36 4.92 -7.24
#